data_AF-A0A7K4GS14-F1
#
_entry.id   AF-A0A7K4GS14-F1
#
_cell.length_a   1.000
_cell.length_b   1.000
_cell.length_c   1.000
_cell.angle_alpha   90.00
_cell.angle_beta   90.00
_cell.angle_gamma   90.00
#
_symmetry.space_group_name_H-M   'P 1'
#
loop_
_entity.id
_entity.type
_entity.pdbx_description
1 polymer ?
#
loop_
_entity_poly.entity_id
_entity_poly.type
_entity_poly.pdbx_seq_one_letter_code
_entity_poly.pdbx_strand_id
1 'polypeptide(L)'
;MAGLTYTPAEFNTIITMLGCLCATVQAATGAYAGYKKKKISLLKTNDILFRSHRAFGGFATTLYFLGLFAGITGFITAIFFGGPPFFEISDLSFNFHVWPSFAIAVIIIWKTYISYFRKPHIYKLWKWLGAATFIAWSFNWITSAFSYYLRTIPSGPPQTHPPPTFLLPIELMWLQIILPFMIGALLGFIIVRKADKKER
;
A
#
# COMPACT_ATOMS: atom_id res chain seq x y z
N MET A 1 26.55 1.56 -22.14
CA MET A 1 25.83 0.85 -21.05
C MET A 1 24.65 1.72 -20.66
N ALA A 2 23.44 1.36 -21.10
CA ALA A 2 22.21 2.03 -20.64
C ALA A 2 21.93 1.54 -19.21
N GLY A 3 22.42 2.28 -18.22
CA GLY A 3 22.08 2.01 -16.83
C GLY A 3 20.59 2.23 -16.62
N LEU A 4 19.92 1.31 -15.94
CA LEU A 4 18.56 1.51 -15.44
C LEU A 4 18.58 2.67 -14.45
N THR A 5 18.41 3.90 -14.91
CA THR A 5 18.25 5.08 -14.05
C THR A 5 16.79 5.16 -13.63
N TYR A 6 16.44 4.47 -12.54
CA TYR A 6 15.15 4.68 -11.87
C TYR A 6 15.27 5.83 -10.88
N THR A 7 14.22 6.64 -10.77
CA THR A 7 14.17 7.64 -9.70
C THR A 7 13.70 6.99 -8.40
N PRO A 8 14.24 7.40 -7.24
CA PRO A 8 13.74 6.94 -5.94
C PRO A 8 12.23 7.17 -5.77
N ALA A 9 11.70 8.23 -6.38
CA ALA A 9 10.27 8.55 -6.37
C ALA A 9 9.43 7.48 -7.08
N GLU A 10 9.79 7.11 -8.31
CA GLU A 10 9.08 6.08 -9.07
C GLU A 10 9.12 4.72 -8.36
N PHE A 11 10.28 4.36 -7.80
CA PHE A 11 10.42 3.12 -7.05
C PHE A 11 9.53 3.08 -5.80
N ASN A 12 9.46 4.19 -5.05
CA ASN A 12 8.56 4.31 -3.90
C ASN A 12 7.09 4.18 -4.32
N THR A 13 6.70 4.79 -5.44
CA THR A 13 5.34 4.66 -6.01
C THR A 13 5.04 3.21 -6.42
N ILE A 14 6.00 2.48 -6.98
CA ILE A 14 5.85 1.04 -7.27
C ILE A 14 5.66 0.23 -5.98
N ILE A 15 6.45 0.50 -4.95
CA ILE A 15 6.32 -0.17 -3.65
C ILE A 15 4.92 0.07 -3.07
N THR A 16 4.40 1.31 -3.11
CA THR A 16 3.07 1.61 -2.58
C THR A 16 1.97 0.95 -3.39
N MET A 17 2.12 0.86 -4.72
CA MET A 17 1.22 0.11 -5.61
C MET A 17 1.16 -1.37 -5.22
N LEU A 18 2.32 -2.04 -5.14
CA LEU A 18 2.41 -3.46 -4.82
C LEU A 18 1.89 -3.76 -3.42
N GLY A 19 2.16 -2.86 -2.48
CA GLY A 19 1.63 -2.93 -1.12
C GLY A 19 0.11 -2.84 -1.09
N CYS A 20 -0.48 -1.93 -1.86
CA CYS A 20 -1.93 -1.77 -2.00
C CYS A 20 -2.59 -2.98 -2.69
N LEU A 21 -1.94 -3.57 -3.70
CA LEU A 21 -2.39 -4.84 -4.31
C LEU A 21 -2.48 -5.94 -3.24
N CYS A 22 -1.40 -6.11 -2.46
CA CYS A 22 -1.36 -7.10 -1.38
C CYS A 22 -2.42 -6.83 -0.31
N ALA A 23 -2.59 -5.56 0.07
CA ALA A 23 -3.63 -5.13 1.01
C ALA A 23 -5.04 -5.42 0.49
N THR A 24 -5.28 -5.27 -0.81
CA THR A 24 -6.56 -5.59 -1.45
C THR A 24 -6.87 -7.10 -1.36
N VAL A 25 -5.89 -7.96 -1.62
CA VAL A 25 -6.07 -9.42 -1.45
C VAL A 25 -6.32 -9.77 0.02
N GLN A 26 -5.57 -9.14 0.94
CA GLN A 26 -5.76 -9.33 2.38
C GLN A 26 -7.16 -8.87 2.83
N ALA A 27 -7.66 -7.76 2.28
CA ALA A 27 -9.00 -7.24 2.54
C ALA A 27 -10.07 -8.19 2.01
N ALA A 28 -9.94 -8.72 0.78
CA ALA A 28 -10.89 -9.67 0.21
C ALA A 28 -11.01 -10.96 1.05
N THR A 29 -9.88 -11.54 1.45
CA THR A 29 -9.85 -12.75 2.30
C THR A 29 -10.40 -12.49 3.71
N GLY A 30 -10.06 -11.33 4.31
CA GLY A 30 -10.58 -10.91 5.60
C GLY A 30 -12.08 -10.60 5.57
N ALA A 31 -12.55 -9.93 4.50
CA ALA A 31 -13.95 -9.58 4.28
C ALA A 31 -14.81 -10.84 4.14
N TYR A 32 -14.33 -11.82 3.36
CA TYR A 32 -14.96 -13.12 3.22
C TYR A 32 -15.16 -13.82 4.57
N ALA A 33 -14.10 -13.95 5.38
CA ALA A 33 -14.19 -14.65 6.66
C ALA A 33 -15.02 -13.86 7.70
N GLY A 34 -14.78 -12.56 7.83
CA GLY A 34 -15.32 -11.72 8.91
C GLY A 34 -16.71 -11.14 8.68
N TYR A 35 -17.10 -10.90 7.43
CA TYR A 35 -18.37 -10.27 7.06
C TYR A 35 -19.30 -11.21 6.29
N LYS A 36 -18.81 -11.91 5.27
CA LYS A 36 -19.64 -12.84 4.49
C LYS A 36 -19.97 -14.12 5.26
N LYS A 37 -18.95 -14.84 5.74
CA LYS A 37 -19.13 -16.09 6.50
C LYS A 37 -19.35 -15.86 7.99
N LYS A 38 -19.05 -14.66 8.50
CA LYS A 38 -19.11 -14.29 9.93
C LYS A 38 -18.34 -15.28 10.84
N LYS A 39 -17.34 -15.98 10.30
CA LYS A 39 -16.51 -16.98 10.98
C LYS A 39 -15.04 -16.60 10.81
N ILE A 40 -14.54 -15.71 11.67
CA ILE A 40 -13.14 -15.24 11.62
C ILE A 40 -12.16 -16.41 11.79
N SER A 41 -12.56 -17.48 12.48
CA SER A 41 -11.78 -18.72 12.62
C SER A 41 -11.40 -19.36 11.29
N LEU A 42 -12.12 -19.08 10.19
CA LEU A 42 -11.76 -19.54 8.84
C LEU A 42 -10.38 -19.04 8.40
N LEU A 43 -9.92 -17.90 8.91
CA LEU A 43 -8.57 -17.41 8.70
C LEU A 43 -7.50 -18.25 9.41
N LYS A 44 -7.88 -19.29 10.17
CA LYS A 44 -6.96 -20.26 10.80
C LYS A 44 -7.22 -21.68 10.33
N THR A 45 -8.49 -22.04 10.16
CA THR A 45 -8.91 -23.43 9.88
C THR A 45 -8.90 -23.78 8.39
N ASN A 46 -9.18 -22.81 7.52
CA ASN A 46 -9.06 -23.01 6.08
C ASN A 46 -7.64 -22.65 5.65
N ASP A 47 -6.86 -23.67 5.27
CA ASP A 47 -5.45 -23.55 4.90
C ASP A 47 -5.21 -22.60 3.73
N ILE A 48 -6.08 -22.60 2.72
CA ILE A 48 -5.99 -21.70 1.56
C ILE A 48 -6.15 -20.25 2.03
N LEU A 49 -7.23 -19.95 2.77
CA LEU A 49 -7.45 -18.60 3.30
C LEU A 49 -6.35 -18.17 4.25
N PHE A 50 -5.93 -19.03 5.17
CA PHE A 50 -4.89 -18.72 6.13
C PHE A 50 -3.57 -18.38 5.45
N ARG A 51 -3.11 -19.25 4.53
CA ARG A 51 -1.83 -19.06 3.82
C ARG A 51 -1.88 -17.79 2.99
N SER A 52 -2.92 -17.58 2.20
CA SER A 52 -3.06 -16.38 1.37
C SER A 52 -3.17 -15.11 2.22
N HIS A 53 -4.06 -15.07 3.21
CA HIS A 53 -4.24 -13.90 4.08
C HIS A 53 -2.96 -13.52 4.80
N ARG A 54 -2.21 -14.52 5.29
CA ARG A 54 -0.93 -14.30 5.97
C ARG A 54 0.18 -13.87 5.00
N ALA A 55 0.30 -14.50 3.84
CA ALA A 55 1.33 -14.18 2.86
C ALA A 55 1.16 -12.75 2.32
N PHE A 56 -0.03 -12.41 1.81
CA PHE A 56 -0.30 -11.06 1.32
C PHE A 56 -0.25 -10.01 2.43
N GLY A 57 -0.67 -10.35 3.65
CA GLY A 57 -0.50 -9.47 4.81
C GLY A 57 0.97 -9.23 5.18
N GLY A 58 1.80 -10.26 5.07
CA GLY A 58 3.24 -10.18 5.27
C GLY A 58 3.90 -9.30 4.21
N PHE A 59 3.64 -9.55 2.93
CA PHE A 59 4.16 -8.73 1.83
C PHE A 59 3.73 -7.28 1.93
N ALA A 60 2.46 -7.00 2.21
CA ALA A 60 2.00 -5.64 2.46
C ALA A 60 2.83 -5.00 3.58
N THR A 61 2.98 -5.67 4.73
CA THR A 61 3.76 -5.13 5.86
C THR A 61 5.22 -4.86 5.49
N THR A 62 5.88 -5.79 4.78
CA THR A 62 7.27 -5.62 4.32
C THR A 62 7.40 -4.44 3.36
N LEU A 63 6.51 -4.33 2.37
CA LEU A 63 6.50 -3.22 1.42
C LEU A 63 6.22 -1.89 2.13
N TYR A 64 5.37 -1.89 3.16
CA TYR A 64 5.16 -0.70 3.98
C TYR A 64 6.46 -0.23 4.63
N PHE A 65 7.19 -1.13 5.29
CA PHE A 65 8.44 -0.77 5.97
C PHE A 65 9.54 -0.37 5.00
N LEU A 66 9.57 -0.97 3.80
CA LEU A 66 10.49 -0.55 2.74
C LEU A 66 10.19 0.89 2.28
N GLY A 67 8.92 1.21 2.01
CA GLY A 67 8.50 2.57 1.66
C GLY A 67 8.69 3.57 2.80
N LEU A 68 8.40 3.17 4.04
CA LEU A 68 8.61 3.99 5.23
C LEU A 68 10.10 4.29 5.44
N PHE A 69 10.97 3.30 5.25
CA PHE A 69 12.42 3.51 5.31
C PHE A 69 12.86 4.55 4.27
N ALA A 70 12.44 4.39 3.02
CA ALA A 70 12.74 5.36 1.96
C ALA A 70 12.16 6.76 2.22
N GLY A 71 10.97 6.84 2.82
CA GLY A 71 10.34 8.10 3.21
C GLY A 71 11.09 8.80 4.36
N ILE A 72 11.50 8.05 5.39
CA ILE A 72 12.27 8.59 6.52
C ILE A 72 13.66 9.03 6.06
N THR A 73 14.36 8.24 5.25
CA THR A 73 15.67 8.63 4.73
C THR A 73 15.56 9.88 3.86
N GLY A 74 14.57 9.95 2.96
CA GLY A 74 14.30 11.14 2.17
C GLY A 74 13.99 12.38 3.03
N PHE A 75 13.17 12.22 4.07
CA PHE A 75 12.82 13.29 5.01
C PHE A 75 14.02 13.78 5.83
N ILE A 76 14.86 12.87 6.33
CA ILE A 76 16.11 13.22 7.03
C ILE A 76 17.05 13.96 6.07
N THR A 77 17.31 13.41 4.89
CA THR A 77 18.19 14.04 3.90
C THR A 77 17.71 15.45 3.56
N ALA A 78 16.41 15.61 3.37
CA ALA A 78 15.78 16.90 3.14
C ALA A 78 16.02 17.93 4.26
N ILE A 79 15.86 17.53 5.53
CA ILE A 79 16.07 18.41 6.68
C ILE A 79 17.53 18.84 6.80
N PHE A 80 18.47 17.90 6.63
CA PHE A 80 19.88 18.15 6.92
C PHE A 80 20.68 18.75 5.77
N PHE A 81 20.32 18.46 4.52
CA PHE A 81 21.10 18.87 3.36
C PHE A 81 20.44 19.96 2.52
N GLY A 82 19.15 20.24 2.73
CA GLY A 82 18.42 21.34 2.12
C GLY A 82 18.20 21.21 0.61
N GLY A 83 16.95 21.43 0.17
CA GLY A 83 16.62 21.76 -1.21
C GLY A 83 15.99 20.65 -2.07
N PRO A 84 15.37 21.05 -3.21
CA PRO A 84 14.85 20.12 -4.21
C PRO A 84 15.94 19.18 -4.75
N PRO A 85 15.58 17.96 -5.17
CA PRO A 85 14.23 17.42 -5.31
C PRO A 85 13.66 16.74 -4.03
N PHE A 86 14.33 16.87 -2.89
CA PHE A 86 14.05 15.99 -1.73
C PHE A 86 13.06 16.58 -0.72
N PHE A 87 12.92 17.90 -0.63
CA PHE A 87 11.96 18.57 0.25
C PHE A 87 11.13 19.59 -0.51
N GLU A 88 9.85 19.27 -0.70
CA GLU A 88 8.91 20.08 -1.47
C GLU A 88 7.76 20.54 -0.57
N ILE A 89 8.10 21.07 0.62
CA ILE A 89 7.10 21.50 1.62
C ILE A 89 6.18 22.63 1.13
N SER A 90 6.54 23.32 0.05
CA SER A 90 5.68 24.31 -0.61
C SER A 90 4.65 23.70 -1.57
N ASP A 91 4.80 22.43 -1.95
CA ASP A 91 3.91 21.76 -2.90
C ASP A 91 2.72 21.09 -2.19
N LEU A 92 1.50 21.40 -2.61
CA LEU A 92 0.28 20.88 -1.97
C LEU A 92 0.17 19.35 -2.13
N SER A 93 0.55 18.82 -3.30
CA SER A 93 0.48 17.38 -3.57
C SER A 93 1.43 16.59 -2.67
N PHE A 94 2.61 17.15 -2.37
CA PHE A 94 3.57 16.62 -1.40
C PHE A 94 2.92 16.47 -0.03
N ASN A 95 2.40 17.59 0.48
CA ASN A 95 1.94 17.71 1.85
C ASN A 95 0.71 16.84 2.09
N PHE A 96 -0.17 16.74 1.09
CA PHE A 96 -1.34 15.89 1.15
C PHE A 96 -1.01 14.40 1.23
N HIS A 97 0.14 13.98 0.69
CA HIS A 97 0.64 12.61 0.85
C HIS A 97 1.43 12.42 2.15
N VAL A 98 2.39 13.30 2.44
CA VAL A 98 3.37 13.13 3.52
C VAL A 98 2.74 13.25 4.90
N TRP A 99 1.93 14.28 5.16
CA TRP A 99 1.39 14.49 6.52
C TRP A 99 0.44 13.38 6.97
N PRO A 100 -0.55 12.95 6.17
CA PRO A 100 -1.39 11.82 6.55
C PRO A 100 -0.63 10.50 6.65
N SER A 101 0.51 10.36 5.95
CA SER A 101 1.35 9.15 6.02
C SER A 101 1.87 8.87 7.42
N PHE A 102 2.07 9.89 8.28
CA PHE A 102 2.42 9.68 9.69
C PHE A 102 1.29 8.98 10.48
N ALA A 103 0.05 9.41 10.30
CA ALA A 103 -1.10 8.76 10.94
C ALA A 103 -1.29 7.33 10.42
N ILE A 104 -1.07 7.12 9.12
CA ILE A 104 -1.07 5.79 8.50
C ILE A 104 0.04 4.91 9.09
N ALA A 105 1.23 5.45 9.33
CA ALA A 105 2.33 4.72 9.95
C ALA A 105 1.96 4.19 11.34
N VAL A 106 1.29 5.02 12.15
CA VAL A 106 0.76 4.58 13.45
C VAL A 106 -0.21 3.40 13.28
N ILE A 107 -1.14 3.47 12.32
CA ILE A 107 -2.11 2.40 12.07
C ILE A 107 -1.39 1.09 11.66
N ILE A 108 -0.45 1.16 10.72
CA ILE A 108 0.25 -0.02 10.21
C ILE A 108 1.19 -0.62 11.27
N ILE A 109 1.96 0.21 11.97
CA ILE A 109 2.86 -0.24 13.05
C ILE A 109 2.03 -0.88 14.16
N TRP A 110 0.93 -0.25 14.56
CA TRP A 110 0.04 -0.78 15.58
C TRP A 110 -0.58 -2.12 15.19
N LYS A 111 -1.12 -2.22 13.96
CA LYS A 111 -1.63 -3.49 13.41
C LYS A 111 -0.56 -4.58 13.43
N THR A 112 0.65 -4.23 13.00
CA THR A 112 1.80 -5.14 12.98
C THR A 112 2.14 -5.60 14.40
N TYR A 113 2.28 -4.68 15.35
CA TYR A 113 2.57 -4.98 16.74
C TYR A 113 1.54 -5.95 17.35
N ILE A 114 0.24 -5.69 17.19
CA ILE A 114 -0.80 -6.61 17.70
C ILE A 114 -0.70 -7.97 16.98
N SER A 115 -0.45 -7.99 15.67
CA SER A 115 -0.35 -9.22 14.87
C SER A 115 0.79 -10.14 15.25
N TYR A 116 1.92 -9.58 15.69
CA TYR A 116 3.09 -10.35 16.09
C TYR A 116 3.12 -10.64 17.59
N PHE A 117 2.83 -9.65 18.44
CA PHE A 117 3.05 -9.74 19.89
C PHE A 117 1.78 -9.92 20.71
N ARG A 118 0.59 -9.56 20.20
CA ARG A 118 -0.69 -9.66 20.93
C ARG A 118 -1.80 -10.35 20.13
N LYS A 119 -1.47 -11.45 19.45
CA LYS A 119 -2.40 -12.20 18.57
C LYS A 119 -3.81 -12.45 19.13
N PRO A 120 -4.02 -12.82 20.42
CA PRO A 120 -5.37 -13.01 20.94
C PRO A 120 -6.26 -11.76 20.85
N HIS A 121 -5.67 -10.56 20.91
CA HIS A 121 -6.40 -9.29 20.87
C HIS A 121 -6.91 -8.95 19.47
N ILE A 122 -6.26 -9.41 18.39
CA ILE A 122 -6.76 -9.23 17.00
C ILE A 122 -8.18 -9.78 16.86
N TYR A 123 -8.43 -10.95 17.44
CA TYR A 123 -9.69 -11.66 17.27
C TYR A 123 -10.81 -11.11 18.15
N LYS A 124 -10.48 -10.41 19.25
CA LYS A 124 -11.44 -9.85 20.20
C LYS A 124 -11.98 -8.47 19.78
N LEU A 125 -11.18 -7.67 19.07
CA LEU A 125 -11.44 -6.23 18.94
C LEU A 125 -11.48 -5.68 17.48
N TRP A 126 -11.08 -6.42 16.43
CA TRP A 126 -10.52 -5.74 15.25
C TRP A 126 -11.03 -6.20 13.86
N LYS A 127 -12.35 -6.35 13.68
CA LYS A 127 -12.93 -6.24 12.30
C LYS A 127 -12.59 -4.88 11.67
N TRP A 128 -12.54 -3.85 12.51
CA TRP A 128 -12.21 -2.48 12.14
C TRP A 128 -10.74 -2.27 11.76
N LEU A 129 -9.78 -3.00 12.37
CA LEU A 129 -8.36 -2.85 12.02
C LEU A 129 -8.07 -3.27 10.59
N GLY A 130 -8.73 -4.34 10.13
CA GLY A 130 -8.60 -4.82 8.75
C GLY A 130 -9.07 -3.76 7.77
N ALA A 131 -10.24 -3.17 8.02
CA ALA A 131 -10.78 -2.07 7.22
C ALA A 131 -9.88 -0.82 7.28
N ALA A 132 -9.45 -0.40 8.48
CA ALA A 132 -8.56 0.74 8.68
C ALA A 132 -7.21 0.55 7.96
N THR A 133 -6.63 -0.65 8.02
CA THR A 133 -5.39 -0.99 7.30
C THR A 133 -5.59 -0.89 5.79
N PHE A 134 -6.71 -1.39 5.27
CA PHE A 134 -7.00 -1.33 3.83
C PHE A 134 -7.22 0.11 3.35
N ILE A 135 -7.98 0.90 4.11
CA ILE A 135 -8.20 2.33 3.82
C ILE A 135 -6.87 3.08 3.87
N ALA A 136 -6.05 2.83 4.88
CA ALA A 136 -4.72 3.42 5.01
C ALA A 136 -3.82 3.11 3.80
N TRP A 137 -3.81 1.85 3.35
CA TRP A 137 -3.09 1.46 2.13
C TRP A 137 -3.63 2.13 0.87
N SER A 138 -4.95 2.18 0.74
CA SER A 138 -5.62 2.77 -0.42
C SER A 138 -5.30 4.26 -0.51
N PHE A 139 -5.40 4.97 0.61
CA PHE A 139 -5.02 6.38 0.69
C PHE A 139 -3.55 6.58 0.35
N ASN A 140 -2.65 5.80 0.96
CA ASN A 140 -1.22 5.93 0.75
C ASN A 140 -0.84 5.71 -0.71
N TRP A 141 -1.44 4.72 -1.36
CA TRP A 141 -1.25 4.46 -2.79
C TRP A 141 -1.79 5.59 -3.66
N ILE A 142 -3.06 5.97 -3.48
CA ILE A 142 -3.71 6.99 -4.33
C ILE A 142 -2.95 8.31 -4.22
N THR A 143 -2.64 8.75 -3.01
CA THR A 143 -1.92 10.02 -2.80
C THR A 143 -0.47 9.97 -3.27
N SER A 144 0.22 8.84 -3.11
CA SER A 144 1.57 8.64 -3.67
C SER A 144 1.56 8.71 -5.20
N ALA A 145 0.58 8.07 -5.85
CA ALA A 145 0.43 8.11 -7.30
C ALA A 145 0.14 9.54 -7.79
N PHE A 146 -0.82 10.25 -7.18
CA PHE A 146 -1.11 11.64 -7.54
C PHE A 146 0.11 12.55 -7.37
N SER A 147 0.78 12.47 -6.22
CA SER A 147 1.97 13.27 -5.95
C SER A 147 3.07 13.00 -6.98
N TYR A 148 3.32 11.73 -7.31
CA TYR A 148 4.29 11.36 -8.34
C TYR A 148 3.92 11.91 -9.72
N TYR A 149 2.73 11.59 -10.23
CA TYR A 149 2.32 11.95 -11.61
C TYR A 149 2.24 13.45 -11.84
N LEU A 150 1.72 14.23 -10.87
CA LEU A 150 1.62 15.68 -11.01
C LEU A 150 3.00 16.36 -11.17
N ARG A 151 4.07 15.72 -10.67
CA ARG A 151 5.45 16.22 -10.76
C ARG A 151 6.19 15.76 -12.01
N THR A 152 5.56 14.90 -12.81
CA THR A 152 6.05 14.54 -14.14
C THR A 152 5.53 15.48 -15.22
N ILE A 153 4.58 16.36 -14.90
CA ILE A 153 3.96 17.29 -15.86
C ILE A 153 4.90 18.46 -16.15
N PRO A 154 5.29 18.70 -17.42
CA PRO A 154 6.18 19.82 -17.78
C PRO A 154 5.57 21.21 -17.56
N SER A 155 4.24 21.32 -17.58
CA SER A 155 3.48 22.58 -17.43
C SER A 155 2.95 22.83 -16.00
N GLY A 156 3.36 22.01 -15.02
CA GLY A 156 2.94 22.12 -13.62
C GLY A 156 3.90 22.94 -12.73
N PRO A 157 3.85 22.80 -11.38
CA PRO A 157 4.93 23.23 -10.49
C PRO A 157 6.29 22.73 -11.03
N PRO A 158 7.44 23.32 -10.63
CA PRO A 158 8.73 22.99 -11.27
C PRO A 158 8.90 21.48 -11.36
N GLN A 159 9.02 20.96 -12.59
CA GLN A 159 9.06 19.52 -12.86
C GLN A 159 10.21 18.90 -12.05
N THR A 160 9.87 18.22 -10.95
CA THR A 160 10.87 17.63 -10.06
C THR A 160 11.16 16.17 -10.38
N HIS A 161 10.32 15.54 -11.22
CA HIS A 161 10.48 14.13 -11.61
C HIS A 161 10.49 13.97 -13.14
N PRO A 162 11.38 13.11 -13.67
CA PRO A 162 11.33 12.72 -15.07
C PRO A 162 10.06 11.90 -15.34
N PRO A 163 9.65 11.78 -16.62
CA PRO A 163 8.53 10.92 -17.00
C PRO A 163 8.70 9.47 -16.51
N PRO A 164 7.59 8.74 -16.28
CA PRO A 164 7.64 7.36 -15.83
C PRO A 164 8.36 6.45 -16.81
N THR A 165 9.18 5.53 -16.29
CA THR A 165 9.86 4.50 -17.08
C THR A 165 9.19 3.14 -16.94
N PHE A 166 8.69 2.82 -15.75
CA PHE A 166 8.07 1.54 -15.39
C PHE A 166 6.59 1.65 -15.05
N LEU A 167 6.16 2.79 -14.51
CA LEU A 167 4.74 3.07 -14.38
C LEU A 167 4.16 3.48 -15.74
N LEU A 168 2.85 3.37 -15.89
CA LEU A 168 2.16 3.84 -17.08
C LEU A 168 2.39 5.35 -17.27
N PRO A 169 2.35 5.84 -18.51
CA PRO A 169 2.48 7.27 -18.77
C PRO A 169 1.27 8.02 -18.18
N ILE A 170 1.42 9.35 -17.99
CA ILE A 170 0.43 10.15 -17.23
C ILE A 170 -0.98 10.11 -17.83
N GLU A 171 -1.10 9.96 -19.14
CA GLU A 171 -2.38 9.81 -19.85
C GLU A 171 -3.18 8.60 -19.36
N LEU A 172 -2.47 7.61 -18.79
CA LEU A 172 -3.02 6.38 -18.23
C LEU A 172 -2.93 6.34 -16.69
N MET A 173 -2.69 7.47 -16.02
CA MET A 173 -2.60 7.57 -14.56
C MET A 173 -3.78 6.90 -13.85
N TRP A 174 -5.01 7.14 -14.30
CA TRP A 174 -6.20 6.55 -13.68
C TRP A 174 -6.23 5.03 -13.80
N LEU A 175 -5.78 4.48 -14.94
CA LEU A 175 -5.62 3.05 -15.11
C LEU A 175 -4.56 2.52 -14.13
N GLN A 176 -3.42 3.22 -13.98
CA GLN A 176 -2.40 2.86 -12.99
C GLN A 176 -2.99 2.81 -11.58
N ILE A 177 -3.72 3.86 -11.17
CA ILE A 177 -4.32 3.97 -9.83
C ILE A 177 -5.28 2.81 -9.54
N ILE A 178 -6.08 2.40 -10.52
CA ILE A 178 -7.10 1.36 -10.36
C ILE A 178 -6.49 -0.06 -10.42
N LEU A 179 -5.36 -0.24 -11.09
CA LEU A 179 -4.70 -1.53 -11.34
C LEU A 179 -4.48 -2.40 -10.09
N PRO A 180 -3.88 -1.91 -8.97
CA PRO A 180 -3.69 -2.76 -7.79
C PRO A 180 -5.01 -3.23 -7.16
N PHE A 181 -6.09 -2.45 -7.29
CA PHE A 181 -7.41 -2.84 -6.79
C PHE A 181 -8.04 -3.91 -7.69
N MET A 182 -7.98 -3.75 -9.01
CA MET A 182 -8.53 -4.74 -9.95
C MET A 182 -7.81 -6.08 -9.85
N ILE A 183 -6.47 -6.06 -9.90
CA ILE A 183 -5.66 -7.29 -9.81
C ILE A 183 -5.83 -7.92 -8.44
N GLY A 184 -5.77 -7.12 -7.36
CA GLY A 184 -5.96 -7.60 -6.01
C GLY A 184 -7.34 -8.21 -5.79
N ALA A 185 -8.40 -7.60 -6.33
CA ALA A 185 -9.77 -8.12 -6.26
C ALA A 185 -9.92 -9.42 -7.05
N LEU A 186 -9.33 -9.52 -8.25
CA LEU A 186 -9.34 -10.73 -9.07
C LEU A 186 -8.64 -11.90 -8.34
N LEU A 187 -7.43 -11.67 -7.83
CA LEU A 187 -6.69 -12.66 -7.06
C LEU A 187 -7.46 -13.07 -5.80
N GLY A 188 -7.99 -12.08 -5.06
CA GLY A 188 -8.81 -12.29 -3.87
C GLY A 188 -10.06 -13.14 -4.18
N PHE A 189 -10.74 -12.86 -5.29
CA PHE A 189 -11.90 -13.63 -5.74
C PHE A 189 -11.54 -15.09 -6.03
N ILE A 190 -10.44 -15.34 -6.77
CA ILE A 190 -9.97 -16.70 -7.08
C ILE A 190 -9.65 -17.47 -5.79
N ILE A 191 -8.94 -16.84 -4.85
CA ILE A 191 -8.58 -17.44 -3.55
C ILE A 191 -9.84 -17.78 -2.76
N VAL A 192 -10.76 -16.83 -2.64
CA VAL A 192 -12.02 -17.00 -1.90
C VAL A 192 -12.89 -18.09 -2.51
N ARG A 193 -12.98 -18.16 -3.85
CA ARG A 193 -13.71 -19.22 -4.56
C ARG A 193 -13.14 -20.61 -4.26
N LYS A 194 -11.81 -20.75 -4.31
CA LYS A 194 -11.14 -22.02 -3.96
C LYS A 194 -11.37 -22.40 -2.51
N ALA A 195 -11.32 -21.43 -1.61
CA ALA A 195 -11.58 -21.64 -0.19
C ALA A 195 -13.03 -22.05 0.10
N ASP A 196 -14.01 -21.41 -0.53
CA ASP A 196 -15.44 -21.76 -0.40
C ASP A 196 -15.71 -23.18 -0.90
N LYS A 197 -15.10 -23.58 -2.02
CA LYS A 197 -15.22 -24.94 -2.56
C LYS A 197 -14.67 -26.01 -1.61
N LYS A 198 -13.62 -25.69 -0.84
CA LYS A 198 -13.02 -26.61 0.14
C LYS A 198 -13.80 -26.67 1.47
N GLU A 199 -14.60 -25.65 1.77
CA GLU A 199 -15.43 -25.59 2.99
C GLU A 199 -16.75 -26.36 2.82
N ARG A 200 -17.25 -26.48 1.58
CA ARG A 200 -18.42 -27.30 1.24
C ARG A 200 -18.03 -28.76 1.12
#